data_AF-A0A4U9HN55-F1
#
_entry.id   AF-A0A4U9HN55-F1
#
_cell.length_a   1.000
_cell.length_b   1.000
_cell.length_c   1.000
_cell.angle_alpha   90.00
_cell.angle_beta   90.00
_cell.angle_gamma   90.00
#
_symmetry.space_group_name_H-M   'P 1'
#
loop_
_entity.id
_entity.type
_entity.pdbx_description
1 polymer ?
#
loop_
_entity_poly.entity_id
_entity_poly.type
_entity_poly.pdbx_seq_one_letter_code
_entity_poly.pdbx_strand_id
1 'polypeptide(L)'
;MLHEVGLSINHSAMHRHSAYILQNTNLPGFNQEQQLLLAALVRFHRKAIKLEELPRLNLFKKKHYLPLIQLLRLSALLNNQRQSTTTPETLRLVTDDNHWTLRFPAGYLAQNTLVQLDLEREQEYWKDVVGWKLIIEEEDAQQDEQRLA
;
A
#
# COMPACT_ATOMS: atom_id res chain seq x y z
N MET A 1 1.68 -10.87 -3.95
CA MET A 1 1.11 -12.14 -4.45
C MET A 1 -0.09 -12.62 -3.64
N LEU A 2 0.00 -12.86 -2.32
CA LEU A 2 -1.07 -13.55 -1.55
C LEU A 2 -2.16 -12.64 -0.95
N HIS A 3 -2.16 -11.34 -1.24
CA HIS A 3 -3.07 -10.37 -0.59
C HIS A 3 -4.56 -10.58 -0.90
N GLU A 4 -4.90 -11.33 -1.97
CA GLU A 4 -6.27 -11.65 -2.38
C GLU A 4 -6.69 -13.09 -2.05
N VAL A 5 -5.90 -13.87 -1.29
CA VAL A 5 -6.22 -15.31 -1.04
C VAL A 5 -7.57 -15.52 -0.35
N GLY A 6 -8.06 -14.53 0.40
CA GLY A 6 -9.38 -14.54 1.03
C GLY A 6 -10.53 -14.02 0.17
N LEU A 7 -10.29 -13.72 -1.12
CA LEU A 7 -11.33 -13.20 -2.02
C LEU A 7 -12.48 -14.20 -2.23
N SER A 8 -12.18 -15.51 -2.21
CA SER A 8 -13.18 -16.57 -2.32
C SER A 8 -14.14 -16.64 -1.12
N ILE A 9 -13.77 -16.06 0.03
CA ILE A 9 -14.64 -15.97 1.20
C ILE A 9 -15.57 -14.77 1.07
N ASN A 10 -15.00 -13.56 0.89
CA ASN A 10 -15.78 -12.34 0.67
C ASN A 10 -14.88 -11.19 0.19
N HIS A 11 -15.37 -10.40 -0.77
CA HIS A 11 -14.68 -9.21 -1.25
C HIS A 11 -14.65 -8.06 -0.22
N SER A 12 -15.73 -7.81 0.53
CA SER A 12 -15.89 -6.63 1.41
C SER A 12 -14.87 -6.57 2.55
N ALA A 13 -14.40 -7.72 3.03
CA ALA A 13 -13.43 -7.85 4.12
C ALA A 13 -12.22 -8.70 3.73
N MET A 14 -11.88 -8.72 2.44
CA MET A 14 -10.83 -9.58 1.86
C MET A 14 -9.50 -9.53 2.62
N HIS A 15 -9.04 -8.37 3.09
CA HIS A 15 -7.80 -8.23 3.86
C HIS A 15 -7.84 -8.99 5.19
N ARG A 16 -8.99 -9.05 5.87
CA ARG A 16 -9.17 -9.84 7.11
C ARG A 16 -9.20 -11.32 6.81
N HIS A 17 -9.94 -11.72 5.77
CA HIS A 17 -10.04 -13.13 5.36
C HIS A 17 -8.69 -13.67 4.88
N SER A 18 -7.96 -12.88 4.08
CA SER A 18 -6.63 -13.26 3.57
C SER A 18 -5.63 -13.40 4.71
N ALA A 19 -5.61 -12.45 5.65
CA ALA A 19 -4.78 -12.55 6.85
C ALA A 19 -5.13 -13.78 7.70
N TYR A 20 -6.42 -14.06 7.88
CA TYR A 20 -6.88 -15.24 8.63
C TYR A 20 -6.40 -16.55 8.00
N ILE A 21 -6.54 -16.70 6.68
CA ILE A 21 -6.04 -17.88 5.95
C ILE A 21 -4.53 -18.00 6.15
N LEU A 22 -3.78 -16.92 5.88
CA LEU A 22 -2.31 -16.93 5.99
C LEU A 22 -1.83 -17.23 7.40
N GLN A 23 -2.53 -16.78 8.44
CA GLN A 23 -2.15 -17.01 9.82
C GLN A 23 -2.44 -18.43 10.31
N ASN A 24 -3.47 -19.10 9.76
CA ASN A 24 -3.94 -20.40 10.26
C ASN A 24 -3.65 -21.58 9.32
N THR A 25 -3.02 -21.33 8.16
CA THR A 25 -2.61 -22.38 7.22
C THR A 25 -1.18 -22.82 7.51
N ASN A 26 -0.86 -24.10 7.31
CA ASN A 26 0.53 -24.55 7.33
C ASN A 26 1.27 -23.97 6.12
N LEU A 27 2.34 -23.20 6.36
CA LEU A 27 3.20 -22.61 5.34
C LEU A 27 4.63 -23.21 5.44
N PRO A 28 4.90 -24.36 4.79
CA PRO A 28 6.24 -24.95 4.78
C PRO A 28 7.30 -23.93 4.35
N GLY A 29 8.38 -23.84 5.11
CA GLY A 29 9.46 -22.87 4.86
C GLY A 29 9.29 -21.52 5.56
N PHE A 30 8.16 -21.25 6.21
CA PHE A 30 7.97 -20.08 7.06
C PHE A 30 8.05 -20.48 8.54
N ASN A 31 8.82 -19.72 9.31
CA ASN A 31 8.73 -19.79 10.76
C ASN A 31 7.50 -19.00 11.27
N GLN A 32 7.19 -19.16 12.55
CA GLN A 32 6.01 -18.56 13.17
C GLN A 32 5.96 -17.04 13.05
N GLU A 33 7.08 -16.33 13.31
CA GLU A 33 7.09 -14.87 13.22
C GLU A 33 7.06 -14.36 11.78
N GLN A 34 7.68 -15.08 10.83
CA GLN A 34 7.59 -14.75 9.40
C GLN A 34 6.16 -14.89 8.88
N GLN A 35 5.48 -15.98 9.25
CA GLN A 35 4.07 -16.19 8.92
C GLN A 35 3.18 -15.12 9.54
N LEU A 36 3.41 -14.79 10.83
CA LEU A 36 2.66 -13.75 11.52
C LEU A 36 2.89 -12.37 10.91
N LEU A 37 4.12 -12.05 10.51
CA LEU A 37 4.45 -10.81 9.81
C LEU A 37 3.75 -10.77 8.44
N LEU A 38 3.80 -11.84 7.65
CA LEU A 38 3.13 -11.92 6.35
C LEU A 38 1.62 -11.70 6.49
N ALA A 39 0.99 -12.36 7.46
CA ALA A 39 -0.43 -12.18 7.75
C ALA A 39 -0.72 -10.73 8.19
N ALA A 40 0.14 -10.11 8.98
CA ALA A 40 0.01 -8.70 9.38
C ALA A 40 0.11 -7.75 8.18
N LEU A 41 1.10 -7.90 7.29
CA LEU A 41 1.21 -7.07 6.08
C LEU A 41 -0.08 -7.12 5.26
N VAL A 42 -0.64 -8.32 5.06
CA VAL A 42 -1.91 -8.50 4.35
C VAL A 42 -3.10 -7.98 5.15
N ARG A 43 -3.11 -8.09 6.48
CA ARG A 43 -4.20 -7.58 7.34
C ARG A 43 -4.39 -6.07 7.22
N PHE A 44 -3.31 -5.33 7.00
CA PHE A 44 -3.28 -3.87 6.97
C PHE A 44 -3.14 -3.27 5.56
N HIS A 45 -3.25 -4.06 4.49
CA HIS A 45 -3.02 -3.57 3.12
C HIS A 45 -4.13 -2.68 2.54
N ARG A 46 -5.29 -2.51 3.19
CA ARG A 46 -6.36 -1.58 2.78
C ARG A 46 -7.25 -1.21 3.95
N LYS A 47 -8.10 -0.19 3.76
CA LYS A 47 -9.03 0.37 4.77
C LYS A 47 -8.30 1.00 5.96
N ALA A 48 -9.04 1.39 7.00
CA ALA A 48 -8.50 2.05 8.19
C ALA A 48 -7.40 1.22 8.87
N ILE A 49 -6.38 1.92 9.36
CA ILE A 49 -5.18 1.33 9.98
C ILE A 49 -5.28 1.54 11.48
N LYS A 50 -5.09 0.45 12.23
CA LYS A 50 -5.08 0.45 13.70
C LYS A 50 -3.79 -0.20 14.17
N LEU A 51 -2.76 0.60 14.40
CA LEU A 51 -1.42 0.09 14.74
C LEU A 51 -1.37 -0.63 16.09
N GLU A 52 -2.37 -0.41 16.95
CA GLU A 52 -2.58 -1.14 18.20
C GLU A 52 -2.91 -2.63 17.99
N GLU A 53 -3.46 -2.99 16.83
CA GLU A 53 -3.77 -4.39 16.46
C GLU A 53 -2.53 -5.14 15.91
N LEU A 54 -1.36 -4.50 15.80
CA LEU A 54 -0.15 -5.15 15.29
C LEU A 54 0.35 -6.23 16.27
N PRO A 55 0.78 -7.40 15.75
CA PRO A 55 1.35 -8.44 16.59
C PRO A 55 2.67 -8.00 17.21
N ARG A 56 2.99 -8.58 18.36
CA ARG A 56 4.34 -8.46 18.96
C ARG A 56 5.26 -9.45 18.25
N LEU A 57 6.33 -8.94 17.65
CA LEU A 57 7.34 -9.71 16.95
C LEU A 57 8.69 -9.44 17.61
N ASN A 58 9.46 -10.49 17.91
CA ASN A 58 10.78 -10.36 18.52
C ASN A 58 11.86 -10.13 17.47
N LEU A 59 11.77 -10.86 16.35
CA LEU A 59 12.71 -10.85 15.24
C LEU A 59 12.56 -9.59 14.37
N PHE A 60 11.34 -9.04 14.28
CA PHE A 60 11.04 -7.92 13.38
C PHE A 60 10.65 -6.66 14.15
N LYS A 61 11.41 -5.58 13.96
CA LYS A 61 11.12 -4.27 14.57
C LYS A 61 10.19 -3.45 13.68
N LYS A 62 9.27 -2.70 14.32
CA LYS A 62 8.28 -1.82 13.65
C LYS A 62 8.88 -0.95 12.54
N LYS A 63 10.02 -0.30 12.82
CA LYS A 63 10.71 0.57 11.85
C LYS A 63 11.06 -0.12 10.51
N HIS A 64 11.18 -1.44 10.48
CA HIS A 64 11.52 -2.17 9.26
C HIS A 64 10.29 -2.60 8.47
N TYR A 65 9.19 -2.98 9.14
CA TYR A 65 8.02 -3.52 8.45
C TYR A 65 6.87 -2.52 8.27
N LEU A 66 6.81 -1.43 9.03
CA LEU A 66 5.80 -0.39 8.81
C LEU A 66 5.88 0.23 7.40
N PRO A 67 7.07 0.55 6.86
CA PRO A 67 7.22 0.94 5.45
C PRO A 67 6.70 -0.10 4.46
N LEU A 68 6.80 -1.39 4.78
CA LEU A 68 6.29 -2.46 3.91
C LEU A 68 4.76 -2.48 3.86
N ILE A 69 4.10 -2.12 4.96
CA ILE A 69 2.64 -1.92 4.98
C ILE A 69 2.28 -0.75 4.05
N GLN A 70 2.96 0.40 4.17
CA GLN A 70 2.72 1.57 3.32
C GLN A 70 2.89 1.23 1.83
N LEU A 71 3.99 0.56 1.46
CA LEU A 71 4.22 0.11 0.08
C LEU A 71 3.12 -0.82 -0.42
N LEU A 72 2.75 -1.82 0.38
CA LEU A 72 1.73 -2.79 -0.02
C LEU A 72 0.37 -2.11 -0.23
N ARG A 73 0.02 -1.15 0.63
CA ARG A 73 -1.21 -0.36 0.50
C ARG A 73 -1.24 0.44 -0.80
N LEU A 74 -0.19 1.20 -1.08
CA LEU A 74 -0.09 1.99 -2.31
C LEU A 74 -0.10 1.09 -3.55
N SER A 75 0.67 0.01 -3.56
CA SER A 75 0.73 -0.91 -4.71
C SER A 75 -0.61 -1.58 -4.99
N ALA A 76 -1.35 -2.01 -3.96
CA ALA A 76 -2.67 -2.61 -4.12
C ALA A 76 -3.71 -1.59 -4.59
N LEU A 77 -3.65 -0.36 -4.07
CA LEU A 77 -4.53 0.74 -4.46
C LEU A 77 -4.35 1.11 -5.93
N LEU A 78 -3.11 1.28 -6.37
CA LEU A 78 -2.80 1.65 -7.76
C LEU A 78 -3.27 0.59 -8.78
N ASN A 79 -3.47 -0.66 -8.34
CA ASN A 79 -3.92 -1.77 -9.19
C ASN A 79 -5.38 -2.19 -8.95
N ASN A 80 -6.16 -1.37 -8.23
CA ASN A 80 -7.54 -1.69 -7.83
C ASN A 80 -8.48 -1.90 -9.05
N GLN A 81 -8.18 -1.27 -10.19
CA GLN A 81 -8.94 -1.40 -11.44
C GLN A 81 -8.59 -2.67 -12.24
N ARG A 82 -7.66 -3.52 -11.76
CA ARG A 82 -7.24 -4.78 -12.38
C ARG A 82 -6.83 -4.57 -13.85
N GLN A 83 -7.50 -5.23 -14.78
CA GLN A 83 -7.21 -5.17 -16.22
C GLN A 83 -7.45 -3.77 -16.83
N SER A 84 -8.25 -2.93 -16.18
CA SER A 84 -8.52 -1.56 -16.61
C SER A 84 -7.56 -0.54 -16.01
N THR A 85 -6.52 -0.98 -15.29
CA THR A 85 -5.55 -0.08 -14.66
C THR A 85 -4.70 0.62 -15.71
N THR A 86 -4.78 1.95 -15.77
CA THR A 86 -3.82 2.78 -16.50
C THR A 86 -2.54 2.88 -15.69
N THR A 87 -1.48 2.21 -16.11
CA THR A 87 -0.18 2.30 -15.42
C THR A 87 0.47 3.64 -15.78
N PRO A 88 0.91 4.46 -14.80
CA PRO A 88 1.63 5.69 -15.10
C PRO A 88 2.99 5.37 -15.74
N GLU A 89 3.45 6.19 -16.68
CA GLU A 89 4.74 5.98 -17.37
C GLU A 89 5.91 6.06 -16.39
N THR A 90 5.84 7.00 -15.44
CA THR A 90 6.78 7.15 -14.35
C THR A 90 6.01 7.23 -13.03
N LEU A 91 6.61 6.73 -11.96
CA LEU A 91 6.07 6.88 -10.61
C LEU A 91 7.23 7.04 -9.64
N ARG A 92 7.36 8.23 -9.04
CA ARG A 92 8.46 8.53 -8.14
C ARG A 92 7.98 8.57 -6.70
N LEU A 93 8.62 7.79 -5.85
CA LEU A 93 8.44 7.83 -4.41
C LEU A 93 9.63 8.55 -3.75
N VAL A 94 9.34 9.58 -2.98
CA VAL A 94 10.30 10.27 -2.12
C VAL A 94 9.86 10.10 -0.67
N THR A 95 10.77 9.72 0.21
CA THR A 95 10.45 9.45 1.62
C THR A 95 11.33 10.28 2.54
N ASP A 96 10.70 10.94 3.51
CA ASP A 96 11.33 11.54 4.67
C ASP A 96 10.69 10.92 5.92
N ASP A 97 11.38 9.94 6.52
CA ASP A 97 10.82 9.00 7.50
C ASP A 97 9.48 8.38 7.03
N ASN A 98 8.37 8.75 7.68
CA ASN A 98 7.01 8.27 7.38
C ASN A 98 6.18 9.33 6.65
N HIS A 99 6.81 10.41 6.17
CA HIS A 99 6.22 11.39 5.27
C HIS A 99 6.64 11.07 3.84
N TRP A 100 5.68 10.56 3.06
CA TRP A 100 5.93 10.05 1.72
C TRP A 100 5.28 10.96 0.71
N THR A 101 6.02 11.27 -0.35
CA THR A 101 5.52 11.99 -1.51
C THR A 101 5.52 11.04 -2.69
N LEU A 102 4.34 10.83 -3.28
CA LEU A 102 4.16 10.06 -4.49
C LEU A 102 3.92 11.03 -5.65
N ARG A 103 4.83 11.04 -6.61
CA ARG A 103 4.80 11.94 -7.76
C ARG A 103 4.45 11.19 -9.04
N PHE A 104 3.40 11.65 -9.71
CA PHE A 104 2.87 11.11 -10.95
C PHE A 104 3.32 11.95 -12.17
N PRO A 105 3.21 11.43 -13.40
CA PRO A 105 3.41 12.23 -14.60
C PRO A 105 2.37 13.35 -14.70
N ALA A 106 2.73 14.44 -15.38
CA ALA A 106 1.83 15.58 -15.56
C ALA A 106 0.48 15.17 -16.17
N GLY A 107 -0.63 15.56 -15.54
CA GLY A 107 -1.98 15.29 -16.04
C GLY A 107 -2.48 13.85 -15.89
N TYR A 108 -1.71 12.96 -15.26
CA TYR A 108 -2.12 11.57 -15.04
C TYR A 108 -3.37 11.48 -14.15
N LEU A 109 -3.42 12.23 -13.04
CA LEU A 109 -4.54 12.18 -12.08
C LEU A 109 -5.81 12.79 -12.67
N ALA A 110 -5.66 13.84 -13.49
CA ALA A 110 -6.78 14.44 -14.22
C ALA A 110 -7.45 13.44 -15.17
N GLN A 111 -6.67 12.56 -15.80
CA GLN A 111 -7.17 11.50 -16.69
C GLN A 111 -7.66 10.26 -15.92
N ASN A 112 -7.16 10.04 -14.70
CA ASN A 112 -7.45 8.88 -13.87
C ASN A 112 -8.13 9.28 -12.55
N THR A 113 -9.29 9.96 -12.64
CA THR A 113 -9.99 10.55 -11.48
C THR A 113 -10.34 9.53 -10.38
N LEU A 114 -10.61 8.28 -10.74
CA LEU A 114 -10.85 7.22 -9.73
C LEU A 114 -9.60 6.92 -8.90
N VAL A 115 -8.42 6.91 -9.52
CA VAL A 115 -7.14 6.74 -8.81
C VAL A 115 -6.90 7.92 -7.88
N GLN A 116 -7.18 9.14 -8.34
CA GLN A 116 -7.09 10.34 -7.51
C GLN A 116 -7.98 10.23 -6.26
N LEU A 117 -9.25 9.86 -6.42
CA LEU A 117 -10.18 9.68 -5.29
C LEU A 117 -9.72 8.58 -4.32
N ASP A 118 -9.21 7.46 -4.84
CA ASP A 118 -8.66 6.38 -4.01
C ASP A 118 -7.43 6.87 -3.21
N LEU A 119 -6.54 7.66 -3.83
CA LEU A 119 -5.37 8.25 -3.17
C LEU A 119 -5.75 9.29 -2.10
N GLU A 120 -6.71 10.15 -2.38
CA GLU A 120 -7.23 11.13 -1.40
C GLU A 120 -7.78 10.40 -0.16
N ARG A 121 -8.51 9.30 -0.37
CA ARG A 121 -8.99 8.46 0.73
C ARG A 121 -7.84 7.79 1.49
N GLU A 122 -6.78 7.40 0.80
CA GLU A 122 -5.58 6.85 1.44
C GLU A 122 -4.83 7.91 2.28
N GLN A 123 -4.77 9.16 1.82
CA GLN A 123 -4.25 10.28 2.62
C GLN A 123 -5.05 10.47 3.91
N GLU A 124 -6.38 10.34 3.87
CA GLU A 124 -7.22 10.37 5.08
C GLU A 124 -6.88 9.23 6.03
N TYR A 125 -6.71 8.00 5.54
CA TYR A 125 -6.29 6.88 6.40
C TYR A 125 -4.93 7.09 7.06
N TRP A 126 -3.99 7.75 6.39
CA TRP A 126 -2.67 8.02 6.95
C TRP A 126 -2.70 9.14 7.99
N LYS A 127 -3.60 10.12 7.87
CA LYS A 127 -3.78 11.18 8.88
C LYS A 127 -4.18 10.63 10.25
N ASP A 128 -4.92 9.52 10.28
CA ASP A 128 -5.32 8.83 11.53
C ASP A 128 -4.16 8.07 12.18
N VAL A 129 -3.02 7.92 11.49
CA VAL A 129 -1.84 7.19 11.98
C VAL A 129 -0.75 8.18 12.39
N VAL A 130 -0.37 8.13 13.66
CA VAL A 130 0.65 9.04 14.21
C VAL A 130 1.97 8.94 13.45
N GLY A 131 2.42 10.09 12.92
CA GLY A 131 3.68 10.23 12.20
C GLY A 131 3.61 9.87 10.71
N TRP A 132 2.48 9.39 10.20
CA TRP A 132 2.34 9.09 8.77
C TRP A 132 1.78 10.29 8.02
N LYS A 133 2.31 10.54 6.82
CA LYS A 133 1.77 11.55 5.89
C LYS A 133 1.98 11.09 4.46
N LEU A 134 0.94 11.18 3.65
CA LEU A 134 1.02 10.95 2.21
C LEU A 134 0.74 12.27 1.49
N ILE A 135 1.66 12.66 0.62
CA ILE A 135 1.55 13.83 -0.26
C ILE A 135 1.51 13.29 -1.70
N ILE A 136 0.60 13.84 -2.50
CA ILE A 136 0.44 13.50 -3.91
C ILE A 136 0.84 14.72 -4.72
N GLU A 137 1.72 14.52 -5.69
CA GLU A 137 2.22 15.55 -6.60
C GLU A 137 2.14 15.06 -8.05
N GLU A 138 2.11 15.98 -9.00
CA GLU A 138 2.38 15.70 -10.42
C GLU A 138 3.69 16.38 -10.83
N GLU A 139 4.38 15.82 -11.83
CA GLU A 139 5.53 16.47 -12.46
C GLU A 139 5.09 17.74 -13.19
N ASP A 140 5.94 18.76 -13.16
CA ASP A 140 5.71 19.97 -13.94
C ASP A 140 5.93 19.66 -15.43
N ALA A 141 4.97 20.02 -16.29
CA ALA A 141 5.00 19.77 -17.73
C ALA A 141 6.26 20.32 -18.47
N GLN A 142 7.07 21.14 -17.81
CA GLN A 142 8.29 21.76 -18.36
C GLN A 142 9.58 20.98 -18.06
N GLN A 143 9.56 19.96 -17.18
CA GLN A 143 10.77 19.21 -16.81
C GLN A 143 11.09 18.03 -17.76
N ASP A 144 10.12 17.59 -18.57
CA ASP A 144 10.31 16.48 -19.51
C ASP A 144 11.07 16.88 -20.79
N GLU A 145 10.94 18.12 -21.26
CA GLU A 145 11.66 18.61 -22.46
C GLU A 145 13.18 18.67 -22.26
N GLN A 146 13.66 18.86 -21.03
CA GLN A 146 15.10 18.92 -20.73
C GLN A 146 15.76 17.56 -20.50
N ARG A 147 14.99 16.46 -20.41
CA ARG A 147 15.54 15.10 -20.23
C ARG A 147 15.66 14.30 -21.53
N LEU A 148 15.06 14.78 -22.61
CA LEU A 148 15.11 14.18 -23.95
C LEU A 148 16.10 14.87 -24.90
N ALA A 149 16.84 15.88 -24.42
CA ALA A 149 17.91 16.59 -25.14
C ALA A 149 19.29 16.25 -24.55
#